data_AF-A0A0F9SMX0-F1
#
_entry.id   AF-A0A0F9SMX0-F1
#
_cell.length_a   1.000
_cell.length_b   1.000
_cell.length_c   1.000
_cell.angle_alpha   90.00
_cell.angle_beta   90.00
_cell.angle_gamma   90.00
#
_symmetry.space_group_name_H-M   'P 1'
#
loop_
_entity.id
_entity.type
_entity.pdbx_description
1 polymer ?
#
loop_
_entity_poly.entity_id
_entity_poly.type
_entity_poly.pdbx_seq_one_letter_code
_entity_poly.pdbx_strand_id
1 'polypeptide(L)'
;MDLQTYLDNAVKVSRQQTLAKSDQLTLGELILRLEPLLQDEKADNPRKVVYDFGQLYPTRIDSWRGIYAELALDFENRDSGQSHGPMFMIDFHKMLIDTVGKTFEGYKGGGFVMSRQTPIWVANHGDSDNTALINVVHDDYQIILITGYRAV
;
A
#
# COMPACT_ATOMS: atom_id res chain seq x y z
N MET A 1 23.12 -23.11 -11.09
CA MET A 1 22.47 -22.13 -10.20
C MET A 1 23.35 -22.02 -8.97
N ASP A 2 23.88 -20.84 -8.67
CA ASP A 2 24.68 -20.66 -7.46
C ASP A 2 23.78 -20.68 -6.20
N LEU A 3 24.42 -20.82 -5.04
CA LEU A 3 23.72 -20.91 -3.75
C LEU A 3 22.89 -19.65 -3.46
N GLN A 4 23.38 -18.47 -3.87
CA GLN A 4 22.68 -17.20 -3.64
C GLN A 4 21.36 -17.16 -4.41
N THR A 5 21.38 -17.49 -5.69
CA THR A 5 20.21 -17.56 -6.56
C THR A 5 19.19 -18.56 -6.02
N TYR A 6 19.65 -19.71 -5.52
CA TYR A 6 18.78 -20.70 -4.91
C TYR A 6 18.10 -20.16 -3.65
N LEU A 7 18.85 -19.52 -2.76
CA LEU A 7 18.33 -18.91 -1.53
C LEU A 7 17.32 -17.80 -1.84
N ASP A 8 17.64 -16.90 -2.78
CA ASP A 8 16.74 -15.81 -3.18
C ASP A 8 15.41 -16.35 -3.74
N ASN A 9 15.47 -17.42 -4.53
CA ASN A 9 14.28 -18.08 -5.05
C ASN A 9 13.47 -18.75 -3.94
N ALA A 10 14.12 -19.42 -3.00
CA ALA A 10 13.45 -20.05 -1.87
C ALA A 10 12.72 -19.01 -0.99
N VAL A 11 13.36 -17.86 -0.72
CA VAL A 11 12.76 -16.75 0.03
C VAL A 11 11.54 -16.19 -0.70
N LYS A 12 11.65 -15.94 -2.02
CA LYS A 12 10.52 -15.46 -2.84
C LYS A 12 9.34 -16.43 -2.82
N VAL A 13 9.60 -17.73 -2.98
CA VAL A 13 8.56 -18.76 -2.95
C VAL A 13 7.90 -18.82 -1.56
N SER A 14 8.69 -18.78 -0.49
CA SER A 14 8.16 -18.74 0.88
C SER A 14 7.25 -17.53 1.09
N ARG A 15 7.68 -16.34 0.66
CA ARG A 15 6.90 -15.11 0.79
C ARG A 15 5.58 -15.18 0.02
N GLN A 16 5.60 -15.73 -1.21
CA GLN A 16 4.39 -15.98 -2.00
C GLN A 16 3.42 -16.93 -1.31
N GLN A 17 3.92 -18.00 -0.69
CA GLN A 17 3.10 -18.95 0.07
C GLN A 17 2.46 -18.30 1.31
N THR A 18 3.21 -17.44 2.02
CA THR A 18 2.67 -16.67 3.14
C THR A 18 1.59 -15.69 2.67
N LEU A 19 1.84 -14.96 1.58
CA LEU A 19 0.87 -14.02 1.01
C LEU A 19 -0.42 -14.72 0.59
N ALA A 20 -0.33 -15.88 -0.07
CA ALA A 20 -1.49 -16.66 -0.50
C ALA A 20 -2.37 -17.20 0.65
N LYS A 21 -1.86 -17.20 1.88
CA LYS A 21 -2.58 -17.60 3.10
C LYS A 21 -2.91 -16.41 4.01
N SER A 22 -2.58 -15.20 3.57
CA SER A 22 -2.80 -13.95 4.29
C SER A 22 -4.01 -13.23 3.70
N ASP A 23 -4.60 -12.35 4.49
CA ASP A 23 -5.59 -11.36 4.04
C ASP A 23 -4.94 -10.03 3.61
N GLN A 24 -3.61 -9.94 3.61
CA GLN A 24 -2.89 -8.77 3.11
C GLN A 24 -3.26 -8.48 1.66
N LEU A 25 -3.74 -7.26 1.42
CA LEU A 25 -4.09 -6.80 0.10
C LEU A 25 -2.86 -6.56 -0.76
N THR A 26 -2.98 -6.96 -2.01
CA THR A 26 -2.13 -6.52 -3.10
C THR A 26 -2.63 -5.21 -3.71
N LEU A 27 -1.76 -4.54 -4.46
CA LEU A 27 -2.09 -3.33 -5.22
C LEU A 27 -3.31 -3.53 -6.12
N GLY A 28 -3.37 -4.66 -6.81
CA GLY A 28 -4.49 -5.01 -7.69
C GLY A 28 -5.79 -5.22 -6.94
N GLU A 29 -5.76 -5.90 -5.80
CA GLU A 29 -6.96 -6.13 -4.98
C GLU A 29 -7.49 -4.83 -4.38
N LEU A 30 -6.59 -3.94 -3.94
CA LEU A 30 -7.01 -2.62 -3.46
C LEU A 30 -7.67 -1.80 -4.57
N ILE A 31 -7.05 -1.74 -5.76
CA ILE A 31 -7.63 -1.06 -6.93
C ILE A 31 -9.02 -1.61 -7.24
N LEU A 32 -9.16 -2.94 -7.36
CA LEU A 32 -10.43 -3.60 -7.66
C LEU A 32 -11.53 -3.32 -6.61
N ARG A 33 -11.16 -3.14 -5.33
CA ARG A 33 -12.12 -2.78 -4.27
C ARG A 33 -12.59 -1.34 -4.35
N LEU A 34 -11.77 -0.44 -4.89
CA LEU A 34 -12.10 0.99 -5.01
C LEU A 34 -12.85 1.31 -6.31
N GLU A 35 -12.60 0.57 -7.39
CA GLU A 35 -13.19 0.83 -8.71
C GLU A 35 -14.74 0.96 -8.70
N PRO A 36 -15.52 0.08 -8.04
CA PRO A 36 -16.98 0.21 -8.01
C PRO A 36 -17.44 1.50 -7.32
N LEU A 37 -16.69 1.95 -6.32
CA LEU A 37 -17.05 3.11 -5.52
C LEU A 37 -16.88 4.42 -6.31
N LEU A 38 -16.04 4.45 -7.35
CA LEU A 38 -15.76 5.68 -8.13
C LEU A 38 -17.02 6.24 -8.80
N GLN A 39 -18.01 5.40 -9.11
CA GLN A 39 -19.24 5.83 -9.76
C GLN A 39 -20.15 6.63 -8.81
N ASP A 40 -20.04 6.39 -7.51
CA ASP A 40 -20.84 7.03 -6.47
C ASP A 40 -20.14 8.24 -5.84
N GLU A 41 -18.99 8.64 -6.39
CA GLU A 41 -18.20 9.75 -5.87
C GLU A 41 -18.89 11.10 -6.14
N LYS A 42 -19.09 11.88 -5.07
CA LYS A 42 -19.81 13.15 -5.13
C LYS A 42 -18.84 14.32 -5.21
N ALA A 43 -18.97 15.15 -6.24
CA ALA A 43 -18.08 16.29 -6.45
C ALA A 43 -18.17 17.36 -5.34
N ASP A 44 -19.33 17.51 -4.72
CA ASP A 44 -19.60 18.45 -3.62
C ASP A 44 -19.22 17.90 -2.24
N ASN A 45 -19.04 16.59 -2.12
CA ASN A 45 -18.59 15.92 -0.90
C ASN A 45 -17.71 14.71 -1.22
N PRO A 46 -16.46 14.93 -1.69
CA PRO A 46 -15.56 13.85 -2.05
C PRO A 46 -15.13 13.06 -0.82
N ARG A 47 -15.09 11.73 -0.96
CA ARG A 47 -14.70 10.84 0.14
C ARG A 47 -13.21 10.95 0.37
N LYS A 48 -12.85 11.07 1.64
CA LYS A 48 -11.45 11.05 2.08
C LYS A 48 -10.99 9.64 2.32
N VAL A 49 -9.71 9.37 2.07
CA VAL A 49 -9.08 8.10 2.42
C VAL A 49 -8.38 8.27 3.76
N VAL A 50 -8.71 7.41 4.71
CA VAL A 50 -8.14 7.41 6.06
C VAL A 50 -7.74 6.01 6.47
N TYR A 51 -6.83 5.89 7.44
CA TYR A 51 -6.57 4.64 8.13
C TYR A 51 -7.57 4.43 9.27
N ASP A 52 -7.73 3.17 9.68
CA ASP A 52 -8.54 2.76 10.83
C ASP A 52 -7.97 3.20 12.19
N PHE A 53 -6.87 3.94 12.21
CA PHE A 53 -6.25 4.48 13.41
C PHE A 53 -5.79 5.93 13.23
N GLY A 54 -5.79 6.67 14.35
CA GLY A 54 -5.10 7.96 14.48
C GLY A 54 -5.60 9.11 13.61
N GLN A 55 -6.74 8.96 12.91
CA GLN A 55 -7.19 9.89 11.86
C GLN A 55 -6.10 10.20 10.83
N LEU A 56 -5.27 9.19 10.56
CA LEU A 56 -4.20 9.28 9.59
C LEU A 56 -4.75 9.11 8.19
N TYR A 57 -4.08 9.69 7.21
CA TYR A 57 -4.41 9.53 5.79
C TYR A 57 -3.16 9.20 4.98
N PRO A 58 -3.30 8.43 3.89
CA PRO A 58 -2.18 8.10 3.03
C PRO A 58 -1.66 9.35 2.34
N THR A 59 -0.35 9.41 2.08
CA THR A 59 0.26 10.58 1.40
C THR A 59 0.97 10.21 0.12
N ARG A 60 1.80 9.17 0.16
CA ARG A 60 2.56 8.66 -0.98
C ARG A 60 2.70 7.15 -0.90
N ILE A 61 3.23 6.58 -1.97
CA ILE A 61 3.55 5.17 -2.07
C ILE A 61 5.01 5.01 -2.51
N ASP A 62 5.73 4.11 -1.85
CA ASP A 62 7.16 3.82 -2.09
C ASP A 62 7.42 2.31 -1.95
N SER A 63 8.68 1.89 -2.09
CA SER A 63 9.15 0.56 -1.72
C SER A 63 9.22 0.39 -0.20
N TRP A 64 8.76 -0.76 0.30
CA TRP A 64 8.81 -1.08 1.71
C TRP A 64 10.22 -1.47 2.16
N ARG A 65 10.65 -0.96 3.31
CA ARG A 65 12.03 -1.16 3.82
C ARG A 65 12.36 -2.59 4.20
N GLY A 66 11.36 -3.38 4.62
CA GLY A 66 11.55 -4.78 4.96
C GLY A 66 11.93 -5.61 3.73
N ILE A 67 11.21 -5.39 2.62
CA ILE A 67 11.47 -6.02 1.33
C ILE A 67 11.21 -4.96 0.24
N TYR A 68 12.26 -4.42 -0.37
CA TYR A 68 12.17 -3.35 -1.38
C TYR A 68 11.35 -3.71 -2.64
N ALA A 69 11.04 -5.00 -2.82
CA ALA A 69 10.17 -5.49 -3.87
C ALA A 69 8.66 -5.43 -3.52
N GLU A 70 8.31 -4.89 -2.35
CA GLU A 70 6.94 -4.72 -1.86
C GLU A 70 6.64 -3.24 -1.64
N LEU A 71 5.35 -2.87 -1.54
CA LEU A 71 4.92 -1.47 -1.46
C LEU A 71 4.75 -1.03 0.00
N ALA A 72 5.04 0.23 0.28
CA ALA A 72 4.69 0.93 1.50
C ALA A 72 3.81 2.15 1.19
N LEU A 73 2.67 2.25 1.87
CA LEU A 73 1.84 3.44 1.94
C LEU A 73 2.23 4.27 3.16
N ASP A 74 2.78 5.45 2.90
CA ASP A 74 3.11 6.44 3.91
C ASP A 74 1.85 7.14 4.43
N PHE A 75 1.93 7.71 5.62
CA PHE A 75 0.81 8.31 6.32
C PHE A 75 1.20 9.55 7.12
N GLU A 76 0.28 10.50 7.20
CA GLU A 76 0.40 11.70 8.02
C GLU A 76 -0.92 11.96 8.77
N ASN A 77 -0.84 12.72 9.88
CA ASN A 77 -2.03 13.31 10.50
C ASN A 77 -2.19 14.76 10.03
N ARG A 78 -3.40 15.29 10.19
CA ARG A 78 -3.76 16.66 9.77
C ARG A 78 -2.92 17.73 10.47
N ASP A 79 -2.47 17.45 11.69
CA ASP A 79 -1.78 18.41 12.56
C ASP A 79 -0.26 18.29 12.50
N SER A 80 0.28 17.46 11.61
CA SER A 80 1.72 17.14 11.54
C SER A 80 2.58 18.31 11.07
N GLY A 81 1.96 19.43 10.66
CA GLY A 81 2.63 20.57 10.06
C GLY A 81 3.26 20.25 8.70
N GLN A 82 3.06 19.04 8.18
CA GLN A 82 3.49 18.60 6.86
C GLN A 82 2.49 19.06 5.79
N SER A 83 2.98 19.23 4.57
CA SER A 83 2.29 19.92 3.49
C SER A 83 1.15 19.13 2.84
N HIS A 84 0.96 17.85 3.17
CA HIS A 84 -0.06 17.03 2.53
C HIS A 84 -1.41 17.24 3.22
N GLY A 85 -2.37 17.80 2.47
CA GLY A 85 -3.78 17.76 2.86
C GLY A 85 -4.34 16.33 2.86
N PRO A 86 -5.59 16.14 3.29
CA PRO A 86 -6.22 14.82 3.25
C PRO A 86 -6.24 14.27 1.82
N MET A 87 -5.89 12.99 1.68
CA MET A 87 -6.01 12.28 0.40
C MET A 87 -7.48 12.01 0.08
N PHE A 88 -7.90 12.35 -1.14
CA PHE A 88 -9.24 12.05 -1.63
C PHE A 88 -9.26 10.76 -2.45
N MET A 89 -10.42 10.13 -2.52
CA MET A 89 -10.57 8.82 -3.14
C MET A 89 -10.11 8.78 -4.61
N ILE A 90 -10.44 9.78 -5.42
CA ILE A 90 -10.04 9.85 -6.83
C ILE A 90 -8.52 9.92 -6.96
N ASP A 91 -7.88 10.79 -6.19
CA ASP A 91 -6.42 10.98 -6.21
C ASP A 91 -5.69 9.75 -5.70
N PHE A 92 -6.23 9.12 -4.64
CA PHE A 92 -5.71 7.87 -4.11
C PHE A 92 -5.78 6.74 -5.15
N HIS A 93 -6.95 6.54 -5.77
CA HIS A 93 -7.11 5.54 -6.82
C HIS A 93 -6.16 5.79 -7.98
N LYS A 94 -6.02 7.06 -8.41
CA LYS A 94 -5.06 7.44 -9.45
C LYS A 94 -3.62 7.10 -9.06
N MET A 95 -3.19 7.41 -7.83
CA MET A 95 -1.86 7.05 -7.33
C MET A 95 -1.61 5.55 -7.41
N LEU A 96 -2.60 4.72 -7.05
CA LEU A 96 -2.48 3.26 -7.14
C LEU A 96 -2.34 2.77 -8.59
N ILE A 97 -3.15 3.30 -9.51
CA ILE A 97 -3.06 2.96 -10.94
C ILE A 97 -1.70 3.34 -11.52
N ASP A 98 -1.23 4.56 -11.24
CA ASP A 98 0.06 5.07 -11.73
C ASP A 98 1.27 4.31 -11.14
N THR A 99 1.06 3.56 -10.05
CA THR A 99 2.09 2.71 -9.42
C THR A 99 2.28 1.40 -10.19
N VAL A 100 1.26 0.90 -10.89
CA VAL A 100 1.36 -0.36 -11.63
C VAL A 100 2.37 -0.23 -12.78
N GLY A 101 3.41 -1.05 -12.75
CA GLY A 101 4.51 -1.03 -13.70
C GLY A 101 5.62 -0.03 -13.38
N LYS A 102 5.49 0.75 -12.30
CA LYS A 102 6.51 1.71 -11.88
C LYS A 102 7.67 1.00 -11.19
N THR A 103 8.89 1.45 -11.48
CA THR A 103 10.10 1.02 -10.78
C THR A 103 10.35 1.93 -9.58
N PHE A 104 10.56 1.35 -8.41
CA PHE A 104 11.07 2.04 -7.22
C PHE A 104 12.51 1.63 -6.95
N GLU A 105 13.32 2.56 -6.46
CA GLU A 105 14.71 2.31 -6.12
C GLU A 105 14.82 1.88 -4.65
N GLY A 106 15.40 0.71 -4.41
CA GLY A 106 15.70 0.29 -3.05
C GLY A 106 16.86 1.12 -2.50
N TYR A 107 16.84 1.41 -1.20
CA TYR A 107 17.88 2.23 -0.57
C TYR A 107 19.30 1.65 -0.66
N LYS A 108 19.43 0.34 -0.80
CA LYS A 108 20.72 -0.35 -1.02
C LYS A 108 21.07 -0.49 -2.51
N GLY A 109 20.35 0.22 -3.38
CA GLY A 109 20.39 0.05 -4.82
C GLY A 109 19.44 -1.06 -5.31
N GLY A 110 19.19 -1.05 -6.62
CA GLY A 110 18.30 -2.00 -7.31
C GLY A 110 16.94 -1.37 -7.65
N GLY A 111 16.43 -1.73 -8.83
CA GLY A 111 15.11 -1.31 -9.30
C GLY A 111 14.08 -2.41 -9.14
N PHE A 112 12.98 -2.10 -8.47
CA PHE A 112 11.89 -3.04 -8.20
C PHE A 112 10.63 -2.58 -8.93
N VAL A 113 10.20 -3.36 -9.92
CA VAL A 113 8.98 -3.07 -10.69
C VAL A 113 7.77 -3.56 -9.92
N MET A 114 6.85 -2.65 -9.63
CA MET A 114 5.63 -2.93 -8.89
C MET A 114 4.55 -3.42 -9.83
N SER A 115 3.86 -4.49 -9.45
CA SER A 115 2.76 -5.08 -10.22
C SER A 115 1.47 -5.10 -9.41
N ARG A 116 0.36 -5.47 -10.06
CA ARG A 116 -0.93 -5.70 -9.37
C ARG A 116 -0.84 -6.80 -8.29
N GLN A 117 0.15 -7.68 -8.32
CA GLN A 117 0.35 -8.73 -7.32
C GLN A 117 1.23 -8.28 -6.16
N THR A 118 1.69 -7.03 -6.16
CA THR A 118 2.61 -6.54 -5.13
C THR A 118 1.83 -6.27 -3.84
N PRO A 119 2.21 -6.89 -2.71
CA PRO A 119 1.56 -6.65 -1.42
C PRO A 119 1.83 -5.25 -0.89
N ILE A 120 0.89 -4.73 -0.10
CA ILE A 120 0.96 -3.39 0.48
C ILE A 120 1.17 -3.44 1.99
N TRP A 121 2.17 -2.70 2.45
CA TRP A 121 2.42 -2.37 3.85
C TRP A 121 2.04 -0.91 4.12
N VAL A 122 1.83 -0.58 5.39
CA VAL A 122 1.59 0.78 5.88
C VAL A 122 2.78 1.15 6.74
N ALA A 123 3.66 1.99 6.22
CA ALA A 123 4.91 2.37 6.88
C ALA A 123 5.38 3.69 6.26
N ASN A 124 5.93 4.59 7.08
CA ASN A 124 6.56 5.79 6.56
C ASN A 124 7.99 5.51 6.08
N HIS A 125 8.53 6.41 5.25
CA HIS A 125 9.90 6.30 4.77
C HIS A 125 10.90 6.06 5.91
N GLY A 126 11.57 4.90 5.86
CA GLY A 126 12.55 4.48 6.86
C GLY A 126 12.06 3.40 7.82
N ASP A 127 10.75 3.16 7.87
CA ASP A 127 10.10 2.23 8.81
C ASP A 127 9.77 0.88 8.16
N SER A 128 9.61 -0.16 9.01
CA SER A 128 9.30 -1.55 8.60
C SER A 128 8.52 -2.32 9.67
N ASP A 129 7.51 -1.68 10.25
CA ASP A 129 6.74 -2.11 11.42
C ASP A 129 5.76 -3.28 11.20
N ASN A 130 5.86 -3.99 10.06
CA ASN A 130 5.03 -5.17 9.73
C ASN A 130 3.50 -4.91 9.79
N THR A 131 3.08 -3.67 9.56
CA THR A 131 1.67 -3.28 9.44
C THR A 131 1.21 -3.48 8.00
N ALA A 132 0.38 -4.47 7.74
CA ALA A 132 -0.16 -4.76 6.41
C ALA A 132 -1.50 -4.04 6.20
N LEU A 133 -1.78 -3.66 4.95
CA LEU A 133 -3.13 -3.30 4.54
C LEU A 133 -3.92 -4.59 4.29
N ILE A 134 -5.05 -4.78 5.00
CA ILE A 134 -5.78 -6.06 4.98
C ILE A 134 -7.22 -5.93 4.45
N ASN A 135 -7.80 -4.74 4.52
CA ASN A 135 -9.14 -4.51 4.01
C ASN A 135 -9.38 -3.03 3.67
N VAL A 136 -10.47 -2.77 2.96
CA VAL A 136 -11.07 -1.45 2.74
C VAL A 136 -12.54 -1.55 3.08
N VAL A 137 -13.02 -0.62 3.88
CA VAL A 137 -14.45 -0.38 4.12
C VAL A 137 -14.77 1.07 3.78
N HIS A 138 -16.04 1.40 3.63
CA HIS A 138 -16.44 2.76 3.29
C HIS A 138 -17.79 3.11 3.91
N ASP A 139 -18.01 4.42 4.03
CA ASP A 139 -19.31 5.03 4.27
C ASP A 139 -19.52 6.20 3.29
N ASP A 140 -20.55 7.03 3.53
CA ASP A 140 -20.88 8.17 2.68
C ASP A 140 -19.83 9.30 2.67
N TYR A 141 -18.88 9.28 3.62
CA TYR A 141 -17.92 10.34 3.86
C TYR A 141 -16.47 9.90 3.63
N GLN A 142 -16.16 8.62 3.81
CA GLN A 142 -14.79 8.15 3.87
C GLN A 142 -14.60 6.75 3.30
N ILE A 143 -13.39 6.53 2.78
CA ILE A 143 -12.79 5.22 2.55
C ILE A 143 -11.85 4.95 3.72
N ILE A 144 -12.05 3.84 4.41
CA ILE A 144 -11.27 3.47 5.60
C ILE A 144 -10.40 2.27 5.24
N LEU A 145 -9.10 2.49 5.25
CA LEU A 145 -8.04 1.49 5.09
C LEU A 145 -7.89 0.73 6.40
N ILE A 146 -8.20 -0.56 6.39
CA ILE A 146 -8.10 -1.42 7.57
C ILE A 146 -6.71 -2.05 7.61
N THR A 147 -6.05 -1.96 8.76
CA THR A 147 -4.67 -2.41 8.94
C THR A 147 -4.56 -3.58 9.91
N GLY A 148 -3.47 -4.33 9.81
CA GLY A 148 -3.21 -5.43 10.73
C GLY A 148 -1.77 -5.93 10.68
N TYR A 149 -1.25 -6.33 11.83
CA TYR A 149 0.10 -6.89 11.91
C TYR A 149 0.22 -8.22 11.16
N ARG A 150 1.21 -8.37 10.27
CA ARG A 150 1.51 -9.64 9.59
C ARG A 150 2.99 -9.95 9.67
N ALA A 151 3.32 -11.17 10.08
CA ALA A 151 4.70 -11.65 10.04
C ALA A 151 5.13 -11.88 8.58
N VAL A 152 6.39 -11.57 8.30
CA VAL A 152 7.06 -11.78 7.00
C VAL A 152 7.85 -13.08 7.02
#